data_AF-A0A834AWS8-F1
#
_entry.id   AF-A0A834AWS8-F1
#
_cell.length_a   1.000
_cell.length_b   1.000
_cell.length_c   1.000
_cell.angle_alpha   90.00
_cell.angle_beta   90.00
_cell.angle_gamma   90.00
#
_symmetry.space_group_name_H-M   'P 1'
#
loop_
_entity.id
_entity.type
_entity.pdbx_description
1 polymer ?
#
loop_
_entity_poly.entity_id
_entity_poly.type
_entity_poly.pdbx_seq_one_letter_code
_entity_poly.pdbx_strand_id
1 'polypeptide(L)'
;MCFWYMEALDAEPVQNMAIPLSYSETDPIPGGCNLEFDLDIDPNIYLQYDFFETTIKFAPANLGYARGTESPPCDVSTGQDTRWRLQYDVYQYFLPENDLTEEVLLKHLQRMAEVPHVTANAVKVNSPTLLI
;
A
#
# COMPACT_ATOMS: atom_id res chain seq x y z
N MET A 1 -14.15 -21.44 -2.24
CA MET A 1 -13.30 -22.09 -3.25
C MET A 1 -12.84 -20.97 -4.17
N CYS A 2 -11.55 -20.65 -4.20
CA CYS A 2 -11.02 -19.58 -5.03
C CYS A 2 -10.71 -20.13 -6.42
N PHE A 3 -11.14 -19.42 -7.46
CA PHE A 3 -10.84 -19.76 -8.85
C PHE A 3 -9.87 -18.72 -9.39
N TRP A 4 -8.87 -19.18 -10.12
CA TRP A 4 -7.97 -18.32 -10.88
C TRP A 4 -8.00 -18.79 -12.33
N TYR A 5 -7.80 -17.85 -13.24
CA TYR A 5 -7.70 -18.11 -14.67
C TYR A 5 -6.46 -17.39 -15.21
N MET A 6 -5.91 -17.93 -16.29
CA MET A 6 -4.80 -17.31 -17.01
C MET A 6 -5.19 -17.30 -18.47
N GLU A 7 -5.10 -16.13 -19.09
CA GLU A 7 -5.45 -15.93 -20.49
C GLU A 7 -4.19 -15.58 -21.27
N ALA A 8 -3.95 -16.30 -22.37
CA ALA A 8 -2.96 -15.92 -23.36
C ALA A 8 -3.68 -15.17 -24.48
N LEU A 9 -3.21 -13.98 -24.82
CA LEU A 9 -3.80 -13.15 -25.88
C LEU A 9 -3.49 -13.64 -27.29
N ASP A 10 -2.46 -14.48 -27.43
CA ASP A 10 -1.99 -14.96 -28.73
C ASP A 10 -2.72 -16.25 -29.16
N ALA A 11 -2.82 -16.47 -30.46
CA ALA A 11 -3.58 -17.59 -31.01
C ALA A 11 -2.86 -18.95 -30.87
N GLU A 12 -1.55 -18.92 -30.63
CA GLU A 12 -0.74 -20.12 -30.50
C GLU A 12 -0.93 -20.81 -29.14
N PRO A 13 -0.97 -22.15 -29.09
CA PRO A 13 -1.07 -22.88 -27.83
C PRO A 13 0.13 -22.60 -26.93
N VAL A 14 -0.11 -22.03 -25.75
CA VAL A 14 0.93 -21.80 -24.73
C VAL A 14 0.83 -22.88 -23.66
N GLN A 15 1.95 -23.54 -23.35
CA GLN A 15 2.03 -24.44 -22.20
C GLN A 15 2.38 -23.62 -20.95
N ASN A 16 1.51 -23.67 -19.94
CA ASN A 16 1.71 -22.96 -18.68
C ASN A 16 1.84 -23.93 -17.50
N MET A 17 2.58 -23.50 -16.48
CA MET A 17 2.69 -24.19 -15.21
C MET A 17 2.52 -23.18 -14.09
N ALA A 18 1.58 -23.45 -13.18
CA ALA A 18 1.42 -22.68 -11.96
C ALA A 18 1.96 -23.51 -10.79
N ILE A 19 2.87 -22.92 -10.01
CA ILE A 19 3.48 -23.55 -8.84
C ILE A 19 3.00 -22.78 -7.61
N PRO A 20 1.98 -23.28 -6.88
CA PRO A 20 1.54 -22.62 -5.65
C PRO A 20 2.57 -22.86 -4.54
N LEU A 21 3.19 -21.78 -4.06
CA LEU A 21 4.04 -21.82 -2.87
C LEU A 21 3.17 -21.55 -1.64
N SER A 22 3.12 -22.52 -0.73
CA SER A 22 2.33 -22.38 0.50
C SER A 22 3.12 -21.59 1.54
N TYR A 23 2.45 -20.64 2.19
CA TYR A 23 3.03 -19.91 3.32
C TYR A 23 3.30 -20.83 4.52
N SER A 24 4.54 -20.81 5.02
CA SER A 24 5.02 -21.49 6.21
C SER A 24 4.48 -20.88 7.51
N GLU A 25 4.74 -21.51 8.65
CA GLU A 25 4.32 -21.00 9.97
C GLU A 25 4.91 -19.62 10.31
N THR A 26 6.13 -19.35 9.84
CA THR A 26 6.85 -18.09 10.09
C THR A 26 6.56 -17.02 9.05
N ASP A 27 5.88 -17.37 7.96
CA ASP A 27 5.64 -16.40 6.90
C ASP A 27 4.54 -15.41 7.33
N PRO A 28 4.67 -14.13 6.94
CA PRO A 28 3.65 -13.14 7.24
C PRO A 28 2.33 -13.53 6.58
N ILE A 29 1.22 -13.26 7.27
CA ILE A 29 -0.11 -13.50 6.71
C ILE A 29 -0.31 -12.55 5.52
N PRO A 30 -0.55 -13.08 4.30
CA PRO A 30 -0.88 -12.25 3.16
C PRO A 30 -2.25 -11.62 3.36
N GLY A 31 -2.38 -10.37 2.94
CA GLY A 31 -3.68 -9.70 2.93
C GLY A 31 -3.89 -8.81 4.14
N GLY A 32 -3.49 -7.55 3.95
CA GLY A 32 -4.03 -6.47 4.76
C GLY A 32 -5.48 -6.16 4.41
N CYS A 33 -6.05 -5.26 5.18
CA CYS A 33 -7.41 -4.79 5.02
C CYS A 33 -7.77 -4.25 3.64
N ASN A 34 -6.79 -3.90 2.82
CA ASN A 34 -7.03 -3.45 1.46
C ASN A 34 -7.42 -4.58 0.50
N LEU A 35 -7.22 -5.86 0.86
CA LEU A 35 -7.71 -7.00 0.06
C LEU A 35 -9.20 -7.28 0.26
N GLU A 36 -9.89 -6.58 1.18
CA GLU A 36 -11.33 -6.70 1.36
C GLU A 36 -12.13 -5.94 0.28
N PHE A 37 -11.47 -5.06 -0.48
CA PHE A 37 -12.09 -4.27 -1.54
C PHE A 37 -11.99 -4.98 -2.89
N ASP A 38 -13.10 -5.02 -3.62
CA ASP A 38 -13.14 -5.50 -5.00
C ASP A 38 -12.58 -4.41 -5.93
N LEU A 39 -11.27 -4.47 -6.17
CA LEU A 39 -10.54 -3.52 -7.02
C LEU A 39 -10.11 -4.20 -8.32
N ASP A 40 -10.40 -3.55 -9.45
CA ASP A 40 -9.93 -4.00 -10.77
C ASP A 40 -8.39 -4.05 -10.85
N ILE A 41 -7.72 -3.09 -10.19
CA ILE A 41 -6.25 -3.04 -10.04
C ILE A 41 -5.93 -2.88 -8.56
N ASP A 42 -5.45 -3.97 -7.95
CA ASP A 42 -5.09 -3.98 -6.54
C ASP A 42 -3.60 -3.63 -6.33
N PRO A 43 -3.28 -2.48 -5.70
CA PRO A 43 -1.90 -2.07 -5.44
C PRO A 43 -1.17 -2.97 -4.42
N ASN A 44 -1.88 -3.86 -3.74
CA ASN A 44 -1.33 -4.81 -2.77
C ASN A 44 -0.90 -6.13 -3.41
N ILE A 45 -1.08 -6.28 -4.72
CA ILE A 45 -0.57 -7.41 -5.49
C ILE A 45 0.69 -6.96 -6.23
N TYR A 46 1.83 -7.49 -5.81
CA TYR A 46 3.12 -7.26 -6.44
C TYR A 46 3.36 -8.31 -7.52
N LEU A 47 3.38 -7.84 -8.76
CA LEU A 47 3.74 -8.65 -9.92
C LEU A 47 5.22 -8.45 -10.24
N GLN A 48 6.01 -9.52 -10.15
CA GLN A 48 7.38 -9.55 -10.64
C GLN A 48 7.42 -10.53 -11.81
N TYR A 49 7.89 -10.11 -12.97
CA TYR A 49 7.90 -10.98 -14.14
C TYR A 49 9.15 -10.75 -14.99
N ASP A 50 9.56 -11.81 -15.66
CA ASP A 50 10.54 -11.78 -16.74
C ASP A 50 10.00 -12.55 -17.97
N PHE A 51 10.89 -13.02 -18.84
CA PHE A 51 10.50 -13.73 -20.07
C PHE A 51 10.00 -15.16 -19.83
N PHE A 52 10.27 -15.75 -18.66
CA PHE A 52 10.03 -17.16 -18.35
C PHE A 52 9.17 -17.36 -17.10
N GLU A 53 9.23 -16.42 -16.15
CA GLU A 53 8.57 -16.51 -14.86
C GLU A 53 7.74 -15.26 -14.57
N THR A 54 6.54 -15.48 -14.03
CA THR A 54 5.74 -14.44 -13.37
C THR A 54 5.51 -14.87 -11.93
N THR A 55 6.09 -14.14 -10.99
CA THR A 55 5.90 -14.30 -9.56
C THR A 55 4.87 -13.29 -9.06
N ILE A 56 3.81 -13.79 -8.43
CA ILE A 56 2.77 -12.97 -7.78
C ILE A 56 3.04 -13.00 -6.27
N LYS A 57 3.13 -11.83 -5.65
CA LYS A 57 3.30 -11.67 -4.19
C LYS A 57 2.21 -10.76 -3.64
N PHE A 58 1.72 -11.06 -2.46
CA PHE A 58 0.72 -10.24 -1.77
C PHE A 58 1.40 -9.39 -0.70
N ALA A 59 0.95 -8.15 -0.55
CA ALA A 59 1.38 -7.31 0.54
C ALA A 59 1.01 -7.97 1.88
N PRO A 60 1.93 -7.96 2.86
CA PRO A 60 1.64 -8.50 4.18
C PRO A 60 0.60 -7.63 4.89
N ALA A 61 -0.19 -8.25 5.77
CA ALA A 61 -1.09 -7.51 6.63
C ALA A 61 -0.33 -6.54 7.55
N ASN A 62 -0.88 -5.34 7.76
CA ASN A 62 -0.33 -4.36 8.71
C ASN A 62 -0.36 -4.90 10.16
N LEU A 63 -1.39 -5.70 10.47
CA LEU A 63 -1.55 -6.40 11.74
C LEU A 63 -1.63 -7.90 11.48
N GLY A 64 -0.77 -8.65 12.16
CA GLY A 64 -0.85 -10.10 12.19
C GLY A 64 -1.90 -10.56 13.21
N TYR A 65 -2.50 -11.72 12.96
CA TYR A 65 -3.36 -12.41 13.92
C TYR A 65 -2.93 -13.88 14.01
N ALA A 66 -3.46 -14.61 14.99
CA ALA A 66 -3.06 -16.01 15.18
C ALA A 66 -3.61 -16.90 14.06
N ARG A 67 -2.80 -17.85 13.58
CA ARG A 67 -3.23 -18.79 12.53
C ARG A 67 -4.39 -19.65 13.04
N GLY A 68 -5.43 -19.79 12.21
CA GLY A 68 -6.63 -20.57 12.55
C GLY A 68 -7.63 -19.83 13.44
N THR A 69 -7.39 -18.57 13.80
CA THR A 69 -8.42 -17.71 14.38
C THR A 69 -9.13 -16.92 13.30
N GLU A 70 -10.29 -16.37 13.63
CA GLU A 70 -10.97 -15.43 12.73
C GLU A 70 -10.11 -14.17 12.56
N SER A 71 -10.03 -13.68 11.33
CA SER A 71 -9.37 -12.40 11.04
C SER A 71 -10.16 -11.28 11.73
N PRO A 72 -9.49 -10.33 12.39
CA PRO A 72 -10.18 -9.13 12.87
C PRO A 72 -10.79 -8.39 11.67
N PRO A 73 -11.98 -7.78 11.82
CA PRO A 73 -12.57 -6.98 10.75
C PRO A 73 -11.78 -5.68 10.56
N CYS A 74 -11.71 -5.21 9.32
CA CYS A 74 -10.91 -4.05 8.97
C CYS A 74 -11.53 -2.70 9.30
N ASP A 75 -12.85 -2.65 9.46
CA ASP A 75 -13.62 -1.41 9.63
C ASP A 75 -14.26 -1.25 11.03
N VAL A 76 -13.78 -1.97 12.05
CA VAL A 76 -14.32 -1.87 13.42
C VAL A 76 -13.71 -0.76 14.26
N SER A 77 -12.44 -0.40 14.04
CA SER A 77 -11.74 0.55 14.90
C SER A 77 -10.47 1.09 14.24
N THR A 78 -10.04 2.29 14.64
CA THR A 78 -8.81 2.97 14.20
C THR A 78 -7.70 2.94 15.25
N GLY A 79 -7.86 2.12 16.30
CA GLY A 79 -6.83 1.92 17.33
C GLY A 79 -5.54 1.31 16.78
N GLN A 80 -4.45 1.46 17.53
CA GLN A 80 -3.14 0.88 17.15
C GLN A 80 -3.17 -0.64 17.05
N ASP A 81 -3.98 -1.28 17.91
CA ASP A 81 -4.13 -2.74 17.97
C ASP A 81 -5.14 -3.28 16.95
N THR A 82 -5.84 -2.41 16.23
CA THR A 82 -6.94 -2.79 15.32
C THR A 82 -6.74 -2.34 13.88
N ARG A 83 -6.03 -1.22 13.62
CA ARG A 83 -5.77 -0.74 12.25
C ARG A 83 -4.51 0.11 12.08
N TRP A 84 -4.22 1.03 13.01
CA TRP A 84 -3.23 2.09 12.77
C TRP A 84 -1.90 1.84 13.48
N ARG A 85 -1.04 1.00 12.88
CA ARG A 85 0.35 0.84 13.34
C ARG A 85 1.24 2.05 13.03
N LEU A 86 1.01 2.68 11.89
CA LEU A 86 1.67 3.90 11.47
C LEU A 86 0.68 5.06 11.60
N GLN A 87 0.95 5.95 12.55
CA GLN A 87 0.23 7.21 12.69
C GLN A 87 1.12 8.34 12.21
N TYR A 88 0.53 9.25 11.44
CA TYR A 88 1.23 10.41 10.94
C TYR A 88 0.30 11.60 10.90
N ASP A 89 0.91 12.75 11.07
CA ASP A 89 0.26 14.04 10.92
C ASP A 89 0.48 14.51 9.49
N VAL A 90 -0.60 14.80 8.77
CA VAL A 90 -0.52 15.37 7.43
C VAL A 90 -0.43 16.88 7.56
N TYR A 91 0.56 17.47 6.89
CA TYR A 91 0.75 18.91 6.82
C TYR A 91 0.65 19.38 5.38
N GLN A 92 -0.05 20.50 5.17
CA GLN A 92 -0.18 21.15 3.87
C GLN A 92 0.53 22.50 3.88
N TYR A 93 1.33 22.73 2.85
CA TYR A 93 2.07 23.98 2.64
C TYR A 93 1.86 24.46 1.21
N PHE A 94 1.33 25.68 1.06
CA PHE A 94 1.08 26.28 -0.25
C PHE A 94 2.30 27.07 -0.72
N LEU A 95 2.67 26.87 -1.98
CA LEU A 95 3.66 27.69 -2.66
C LEU A 95 3.07 29.07 -2.98
N PRO A 96 3.92 30.13 -3.07
CA PRO A 96 3.46 31.43 -3.53
C PRO A 96 2.91 31.34 -4.96
N GLU A 97 1.82 32.06 -5.21
CA GLU A 97 1.23 32.11 -6.53
C GLU A 97 2.16 32.85 -7.51
N ASN A 98 2.25 32.32 -8.74
CA ASN A 98 2.90 32.99 -9.88
C ASN A 98 4.42 33.23 -9.76
N ASP A 99 5.11 32.59 -8.81
CA ASP A 99 6.58 32.58 -8.73
C ASP A 99 7.11 31.14 -8.80
N LEU A 100 7.57 30.76 -10.00
CA LEU A 100 8.09 29.44 -10.32
C LEU A 100 9.62 29.42 -10.48
N THR A 101 10.30 30.43 -9.93
CA THR A 101 11.76 30.45 -9.98
C THR A 101 12.35 29.31 -9.15
N GLU A 102 13.48 28.76 -9.62
CA GLU A 102 14.15 27.63 -8.96
C GLU A 102 14.53 27.97 -7.51
N GLU A 103 15.05 29.18 -7.30
CA GLU A 103 15.44 29.67 -5.96
C GLU A 103 14.25 29.66 -4.98
N VAL A 104 13.09 30.12 -5.44
CA VAL A 104 11.87 30.15 -4.63
C VAL A 104 11.38 28.73 -4.36
N LEU A 105 11.34 27.87 -5.37
CA LEU A 105 10.96 26.47 -5.19
C LEU A 105 11.86 25.75 -4.16
N LEU A 106 13.19 25.84 -4.31
CA LEU A 106 14.15 25.20 -3.41
C LEU A 106 14.00 25.69 -1.97
N LYS A 107 13.82 27.01 -1.79
CA LYS A 107 13.58 27.61 -0.47
C LYS A 107 12.31 27.08 0.18
N HIS A 108 11.23 26.89 -0.58
CA HIS A 108 9.98 26.34 -0.04
C HIS A 108 10.04 24.83 0.20
N LEU A 109 10.80 24.07 -0.61
CA LEU A 109 11.08 22.65 -0.35
C LEU A 109 11.88 22.47 0.94
N GLN A 110 12.86 23.33 1.21
CA GLN A 110 13.61 23.30 2.48
C GLN A 110 12.69 23.49 3.70
N ARG A 111 11.61 24.27 3.58
CA ARG A 111 10.60 24.43 4.65
C ARG A 111 9.77 23.16 4.89
N MET A 112 9.77 22.24 3.94
CA MET A 112 9.05 20.96 4.01
C MET A 112 9.98 19.74 4.16
N ALA A 113 11.29 19.97 4.36
CA ALA A 113 12.29 18.90 4.40
C ALA A 113 12.44 18.23 5.77
N GLU A 114 12.25 18.97 6.86
CA GLU A 114 12.40 18.46 8.22
C GLU A 114 11.19 18.78 9.09
N VAL A 115 10.89 17.90 10.04
CA VAL A 115 9.73 18.03 10.95
C VAL A 115 9.65 19.40 11.64
N PRO A 116 10.73 19.98 12.19
CA PRO A 116 10.65 21.29 12.83
C PRO A 116 10.26 22.40 11.85
N HIS A 117 10.75 22.33 10.61
CA HIS A 117 10.42 23.30 9.57
C HIS A 117 8.97 23.13 9.07
N VAL A 118 8.52 21.89 8.86
CA VAL A 118 7.14 21.57 8.47
C VAL A 118 6.17 22.12 9.51
N THR A 119 6.37 21.77 10.78
CA THR A 119 5.49 22.18 11.89
C THR A 119 5.45 23.69 12.11
N ALA A 120 6.52 24.42 11.74
CA ALA A 120 6.57 25.88 11.84
C ALA A 120 5.96 26.61 10.64
N ASN A 121 5.92 25.99 9.45
CA ASN A 121 5.56 26.67 8.21
C ASN A 121 4.24 26.17 7.59
N ALA A 122 3.85 24.93 7.86
CA ALA A 122 2.70 24.28 7.25
C ALA A 122 1.50 24.19 8.19
N VAL A 123 0.31 23.99 7.61
CA VAL A 123 -0.93 23.80 8.36
C VAL A 123 -1.18 22.30 8.52
N LYS A 124 -1.38 21.85 9.76
CA LYS A 124 -1.81 20.46 10.01
C LYS A 124 -3.21 20.28 9.43
N VAL A 125 -3.35 19.35 8.50
CA VAL A 125 -4.63 18.96 7.94
C VAL A 125 -5.18 17.84 8.82
N ASN A 126 -6.35 18.05 9.39
CA ASN A 126 -7.12 16.98 10.00
C ASN A 126 -7.60 16.07 8.86
N SER A 127 -6.82 15.08 8.48
CA SER A 127 -7.29 14.07 7.54
C SER A 127 -8.26 13.15 8.28
N PRO A 128 -9.48 12.89 7.76
CA PRO A 128 -10.04 11.57 7.95
C PRO A 128 -9.10 10.64 7.19
N THR A 129 -8.32 9.86 7.94
CA THR A 129 -7.81 8.54 7.56
C THR A 129 -7.31 8.43 6.12
N LEU A 130 -6.00 8.60 5.90
CA LEU A 130 -5.37 7.92 4.79
C LEU A 130 -5.42 6.42 5.10
N LEU A 131 -6.32 5.73 4.41
CA LEU A 131 -6.44 4.28 4.39
C LEU A 131 -5.20 3.73 3.67
N ILE A 132 -4.20 3.33 4.44
CA ILE A 132 -3.19 2.35 4.00
C ILE A 132 -3.52 1.05 4.73
#